data_AF-A0A529Q0Y2-F1
#
_entry.id   AF-A0A529Q0Y2-F1
#
_cell.length_a   1.000
_cell.length_b   1.000
_cell.length_c   1.000
_cell.angle_alpha   90.00
_cell.angle_beta   90.00
_cell.angle_gamma   90.00
#
_symmetry.space_group_name_H-M   'P 1'
#
loop_
_entity.id
_entity.type
_entity.pdbx_description
1 polymer ?
#
loop_
_entity_poly.entity_id
_entity_poly.type
_entity_poly.pdbx_seq_one_letter_code
_entity_poly.pdbx_strand_id
1 'polypeptide(L)'
;LALAVPLLAFFVSIMDYATFSWTRDRLQIIPIMWDQKENYASNGFALAFAMNVPMAHVSAPPGYSQKAMDAIQRSDVAASVPEEKPDIVVVMSESFWDPTRLPGVSIKPDPIPTVRALRSGSMF
;
A
#
# COMPACT_ATOMS: atom_id res chain seq x y z
N LEU A 1 32.24 5.89 -19.42
CA LEU A 1 31.20 5.24 -20.26
C LEU A 1 31.40 3.73 -20.40
N ALA A 2 32.60 3.24 -20.74
CA ALA A 2 32.88 1.81 -20.99
C ALA A 2 32.49 0.83 -19.85
N LEU A 3 32.52 1.26 -18.58
CA LEU A 3 32.11 0.43 -17.43
C LEU A 3 30.69 0.72 -16.93
N ALA A 4 30.24 1.96 -17.08
CA ALA A 4 28.93 2.40 -16.58
C ALA A 4 27.77 1.78 -17.37
N VAL A 5 27.89 1.68 -18.70
CA VAL A 5 26.83 1.10 -19.54
C VAL A 5 26.64 -0.39 -19.27
N PRO A 6 27.69 -1.23 -19.18
CA PRO A 6 27.55 -2.62 -18.78
C PRO A 6 26.96 -2.79 -17.38
N LEU A 7 27.38 -1.98 -16.42
CA LEU A 7 26.84 -2.02 -15.05
C LEU A 7 25.35 -1.68 -15.02
N LEU A 8 24.91 -0.68 -15.78
CA LEU A 8 23.50 -0.31 -15.87
C LEU A 8 22.68 -1.38 -16.61
N ALA A 9 23.20 -1.97 -17.69
CA ALA A 9 22.53 -3.05 -18.39
C ALA A 9 22.36 -4.30 -17.50
N PHE A 10 23.42 -4.64 -16.76
CA PHE A 10 23.37 -5.69 -15.74
C PHE A 10 22.32 -5.39 -14.66
N PHE A 11 22.30 -4.16 -14.16
CA PHE A 11 21.33 -3.71 -13.17
C PHE A 11 19.88 -3.83 -13.67
N VAL A 12 19.59 -3.34 -14.88
CA VAL A 12 18.25 -3.46 -15.48
C VAL A 12 17.83 -4.93 -15.64
N SER A 13 18.76 -5.82 -15.99
CA SER A 13 18.47 -7.26 -16.15
C SER A 13 18.02 -7.97 -14.87
N ILE A 14 18.31 -7.40 -13.68
CA ILE A 14 17.92 -7.96 -12.39
C ILE A 14 16.76 -7.20 -11.72
N MET A 15 16.24 -6.12 -12.31
CA MET A 15 15.19 -5.29 -11.70
C MET A 15 13.77 -5.86 -11.84
N ASP A 16 13.49 -6.68 -12.86
CA ASP A 16 12.16 -7.28 -13.01
C ASP A 16 11.94 -8.37 -11.97
N TYR A 17 11.33 -8.02 -10.84
CA TYR A 17 11.08 -8.95 -9.74
C TYR A 17 10.10 -10.08 -10.11
N ALA A 18 9.25 -9.90 -11.13
CA ALA A 18 8.17 -10.81 -11.47
C ALA A 18 8.63 -12.01 -12.31
N THR A 19 9.83 -11.95 -12.88
CA THR A 19 10.43 -13.02 -13.68
C THR A 19 11.61 -13.67 -12.97
N PHE A 20 11.86 -14.95 -13.24
CA PHE A 20 13.03 -15.65 -12.73
C PHE A 20 14.33 -15.08 -13.35
N SER A 21 15.37 -14.87 -12.54
CA SER A 21 16.70 -14.48 -13.00
C SER A 21 17.78 -15.31 -12.33
N TRP A 22 18.55 -16.01 -13.15
CA TRP A 22 19.70 -16.81 -12.73
C TRP A 22 20.73 -15.98 -11.94
N THR A 23 20.93 -14.72 -12.34
CA THR A 23 21.85 -13.80 -11.69
C THR A 23 21.39 -13.41 -10.28
N ARG A 24 20.08 -13.15 -10.10
CA ARG A 24 19.50 -12.83 -8.78
C ARG A 24 19.59 -14.01 -7.83
N ASP A 25 19.27 -15.20 -8.31
CA ASP A 25 19.39 -16.45 -7.55
C ASP A 25 20.82 -16.66 -7.05
N ARG A 26 21.81 -16.49 -7.95
CA ARG A 26 23.22 -16.69 -7.59
C ARG A 26 23.77 -15.64 -6.62
N LEU A 27 23.23 -14.42 -6.67
CA LEU A 27 23.56 -13.31 -5.76
C LEU A 27 22.70 -13.28 -4.49
N GLN A 28 21.80 -14.26 -4.32
CA GLN A 28 20.87 -14.35 -3.18
C GLN A 28 20.00 -13.09 -3.01
N ILE A 29 19.61 -12.48 -4.13
CA ILE A 29 18.70 -11.33 -4.15
C ILE A 29 17.27 -11.86 -4.13
N ILE A 30 16.60 -11.74 -2.98
CA ILE A 30 15.26 -12.30 -2.75
C ILE A 30 14.27 -11.15 -2.60
N PRO A 31 13.31 -10.96 -3.54
CA PRO A 31 12.28 -9.95 -3.38
C PRO A 31 11.31 -10.36 -2.25
N ILE A 32 11.39 -9.65 -1.12
CA ILE A 32 10.53 -9.88 0.04
C ILE A 32 9.50 -8.73 0.11
N MET A 33 8.34 -8.92 -0.50
CA MET A 33 7.34 -7.84 -0.62
C MET A 33 6.54 -7.63 0.68
N TRP A 34 6.37 -8.68 1.48
CA TRP A 34 5.54 -8.70 2.68
C TRP A 34 6.26 -8.20 3.95
N ASP A 35 7.59 -8.13 3.92
CA ASP A 35 8.42 -7.65 5.04
C ASP A 35 9.53 -6.74 4.51
N GLN A 36 9.28 -5.43 4.55
CA GLN A 36 10.24 -4.45 4.06
C GLN A 36 11.49 -4.38 4.94
N LYS A 37 11.42 -4.73 6.23
CA LYS A 37 12.60 -4.75 7.09
C LYS A 37 13.55 -5.86 6.66
N GLU A 38 13.01 -7.06 6.45
CA GLU A 38 13.79 -8.21 5.98
C GLU A 38 14.28 -8.00 4.54
N ASN A 39 13.47 -7.39 3.68
CA ASN A 39 13.86 -7.03 2.31
C ASN A 39 15.14 -6.16 2.26
N TYR A 40 15.22 -5.16 3.14
CA TYR A 40 16.38 -4.27 3.23
C TYR A 40 17.57 -4.91 3.94
N ALA A 41 17.33 -5.78 4.92
CA ALA A 41 18.38 -6.54 5.60
C ALA A 41 19.06 -7.55 4.67
N SER A 42 18.28 -8.24 3.83
CA SER A 42 18.76 -9.25 2.90
C SER A 42 19.40 -8.66 1.64
N ASN A 43 18.77 -7.66 1.01
CA ASN A 43 19.22 -7.13 -0.29
C ASN A 43 20.10 -5.88 -0.18
N GLY A 44 20.16 -5.25 1.00
CA GLY A 44 20.82 -3.96 1.19
C GLY A 44 20.02 -2.78 0.62
N PHE A 45 20.28 -1.60 1.16
CA PHE A 45 19.46 -0.40 0.93
C PHE A 45 19.30 -0.02 -0.55
N ALA A 46 20.39 0.12 -1.29
CA ALA A 46 20.35 0.63 -2.66
C ALA A 46 19.57 -0.30 -3.61
N LEU A 47 19.76 -1.62 -3.44
CA LEU A 47 19.11 -2.62 -4.27
C LEU A 47 17.63 -2.79 -3.89
N ALA A 48 17.32 -2.88 -2.59
CA ALA A 48 15.93 -2.96 -2.11
C ALA A 48 15.12 -1.72 -2.52
N PHE A 49 15.71 -0.52 -2.42
CA PHE A 49 15.09 0.71 -2.88
C PHE A 49 14.80 0.66 -4.38
N ALA A 50 15.79 0.29 -5.20
CA ALA A 50 15.62 0.23 -6.64
C ALA A 50 14.59 -0.82 -7.08
N MET A 51 14.53 -1.97 -6.41
CA MET A 51 13.51 -3.00 -6.66
C MET A 51 12.10 -2.51 -6.30
N ASN A 52 11.97 -1.59 -5.35
CA ASN A 52 10.69 -0.98 -4.99
C ASN A 52 10.24 0.14 -5.95
N VAL A 53 11.16 0.78 -6.68
CA VAL A 53 10.82 1.90 -7.59
C VAL A 53 9.79 1.51 -8.67
N PRO A 54 9.90 0.36 -9.38
CA PRO A 54 8.86 -0.07 -10.31
C PRO A 54 7.49 -0.26 -9.66
N MET A 55 7.42 -0.71 -8.40
CA MET A 55 6.16 -0.86 -7.67
C MET A 55 5.50 0.49 -7.33
N ALA A 56 6.27 1.58 -7.29
CA ALA A 56 5.75 2.93 -7.11
C ALA A 56 5.14 3.52 -8.41
N HIS A 57 5.35 2.86 -9.56
CA HIS A 57 4.80 3.32 -10.83
C HIS A 57 3.34 2.86 -11.00
N VAL A 58 2.40 3.74 -10.65
CA VAL A 58 0.98 3.51 -10.88
C VAL A 58 0.64 3.98 -12.29
N SER A 59 0.37 3.03 -13.20
CA SER A 59 -0.16 3.33 -14.53
C SER A 59 -1.61 3.77 -14.46
N ALA A 60 -1.97 4.78 -15.26
CA ALA A 60 -3.36 5.19 -15.38
C ALA A 60 -4.20 4.02 -15.93
N PRO A 61 -5.37 3.72 -15.33
CA PRO A 61 -6.23 2.66 -15.83
C PRO A 61 -6.80 3.03 -17.22
N PRO A 62 -7.24 2.04 -18.02
CA PRO A 62 -7.89 2.30 -19.30
C PRO A 62 -9.08 3.27 -19.14
N GLY A 63 -9.12 4.30 -19.98
CA GLY A 63 -10.18 5.32 -19.95
C GLY A 63 -9.97 6.47 -18.96
N TYR A 64 -8.88 6.48 -18.18
CA TYR A 64 -8.53 7.62 -17.35
C TYR A 64 -8.32 8.88 -18.21
N SER A 65 -9.12 9.91 -17.96
CA SER A 65 -9.07 11.19 -18.66
C SER A 65 -9.74 12.25 -17.81
N GLN A 66 -9.45 13.53 -18.07
CA GLN A 66 -10.15 14.64 -17.41
C GLN A 66 -11.67 14.51 -17.57
N LYS A 67 -12.14 14.18 -18.78
CA LYS A 67 -13.55 13.92 -19.07
C LYS A 67 -14.14 12.79 -18.23
N ALA A 68 -13.41 11.70 -18.04
CA ALA A 68 -13.87 10.59 -17.19
C ALA A 68 -13.94 11.00 -15.71
N MET A 69 -12.97 11.79 -15.23
CA MET A 69 -12.97 12.32 -13.87
C MET A 69 -14.11 13.32 -13.63
N ASP A 70 -14.41 14.17 -14.61
CA ASP A 70 -15.50 15.14 -14.53
C ASP A 70 -16.88 14.49 -14.60
N ALA A 71 -16.99 13.32 -15.23
CA ALA A 71 -18.21 12.52 -15.28
C ALA A 71 -18.51 11.76 -13.97
N ILE A 72 -17.53 11.64 -13.05
CA ILE A 72 -17.77 11.06 -11.72
C ILE A 72 -18.68 12.04 -10.96
N GLN A 73 -19.92 11.63 -10.69
CA GLN A 73 -20.82 12.38 -9.84
C GLN A 73 -20.17 12.56 -8.48
N ARG A 74 -19.83 13.81 -8.15
CA ARG A 74 -19.45 14.17 -6.78
C ARG A 74 -20.72 14.15 -5.96
N SER A 75 -20.65 13.60 -4.75
CA SER A 75 -21.76 13.71 -3.81
C SER A 75 -22.03 15.20 -3.54
N ASP A 76 -23.29 15.64 -3.68
CA ASP A 76 -23.76 17.00 -3.35
C ASP A 76 -23.66 17.36 -1.86
N VAL A 77 -22.94 16.55 -1.07
CA VAL A 77 -22.58 16.88 0.30
C VAL A 77 -21.57 18.00 0.23
N ALA A 78 -22.08 19.23 0.17
CA ALA A 78 -21.30 20.41 0.46
C ALA A 78 -20.76 20.22 1.88
N ALA A 79 -19.46 19.96 1.99
CA ALA A 79 -18.80 19.95 3.28
C ALA A 79 -18.98 21.34 3.88
N SER A 80 -19.82 21.43 4.90
CA SER A 80 -19.97 22.66 5.68
C SER A 80 -18.67 22.87 6.42
N VAL A 81 -17.83 23.78 5.94
CA VAL A 81 -16.63 24.20 6.65
C VAL A 81 -17.07 25.29 7.64
N PRO A 82 -17.06 25.02 8.96
CA PRO A 82 -17.37 26.06 9.94
C PRO A 82 -16.36 27.21 9.86
N GLU A 83 -16.81 28.41 10.24
CA GLU A 83 -15.96 29.62 10.28
C GLU A 83 -14.76 29.43 11.21
N GLU A 84 -15.01 28.77 12.35
CA GLU A 84 -13.95 28.29 13.25
C GLU A 84 -13.60 26.84 12.91
N LYS A 85 -12.33 26.61 12.55
CA LYS A 85 -11.84 25.28 12.17
C LYS A 85 -11.63 24.43 13.43
N PRO A 86 -12.21 23.21 13.51
CA PRO A 86 -11.99 22.34 14.65
C PRO A 86 -10.60 21.70 14.60
N ASP A 87 -10.10 21.28 15.77
CA ASP A 87 -9.00 20.33 15.84
C ASP A 87 -9.47 18.93 15.44
N ILE A 88 -8.72 18.30 14.54
CA ILE A 88 -9.02 16.95 14.04
C ILE A 88 -8.05 15.97 14.68
N VAL A 89 -8.57 15.05 15.49
CA VAL A 89 -7.80 13.94 16.05
C VAL A 89 -8.10 12.68 15.25
N VAL A 90 -7.07 12.11 14.64
CA VAL A 90 -7.14 10.83 13.92
C VAL A 90 -6.41 9.77 14.73
N VAL A 91 -7.09 8.64 14.98
CA VAL A 91 -6.51 7.50 15.69
C VAL A 91 -6.45 6.30 14.74
N MET A 92 -5.25 5.85 14.41
CA MET A 92 -5.01 4.62 13.66
C MET A 92 -4.81 3.46 14.63
N SER A 93 -5.80 2.56 14.69
CA SER A 93 -5.70 1.36 15.51
C SER A 93 -5.26 0.18 14.64
N GLU A 94 -3.96 -0.11 14.66
CA GLU A 94 -3.36 -1.21 13.90
C GLU A 94 -4.06 -2.54 14.20
N SER A 95 -4.35 -3.31 13.14
CA SER A 95 -5.05 -4.60 13.22
C SER A 95 -6.44 -4.60 13.89
N PHE A 96 -7.07 -3.44 14.07
CA PHE A 96 -8.42 -3.35 14.62
C PHE A 96 -9.48 -3.75 13.59
N TRP A 97 -10.34 -4.71 13.95
CA TRP A 97 -11.44 -5.22 13.12
C TRP A 97 -12.59 -5.73 14.00
N ASP A 98 -13.78 -5.97 13.43
CA ASP A 98 -14.93 -6.50 14.18
C ASP A 98 -14.95 -8.05 14.14
N PRO A 99 -14.49 -8.75 15.19
CA PRO A 99 -14.40 -10.21 15.18
C PRO A 99 -15.76 -10.91 15.24
N THR A 100 -16.84 -10.18 15.54
CA THR A 100 -18.20 -10.74 15.51
C THR A 100 -18.71 -10.97 14.09
N ARG A 101 -18.01 -10.44 13.08
CA ARG A 101 -18.30 -10.68 11.66
C ARG A 101 -17.75 -12.02 11.16
N LEU A 102 -16.96 -12.72 11.96
CA LEU A 102 -16.39 -14.01 11.59
C LEU A 102 -17.48 -15.11 11.58
N PRO A 103 -17.79 -15.75 10.44
CA PRO A 103 -18.84 -16.76 10.36
C PRO A 103 -18.57 -17.94 11.30
N GLY A 104 -19.60 -18.42 11.99
CA GLY A 104 -19.51 -19.58 12.88
C GLY A 104 -18.90 -19.29 14.25
N VAL A 105 -18.63 -18.03 14.59
CA VAL A 105 -18.06 -17.63 15.88
C VAL A 105 -19.04 -16.72 16.62
N SER A 106 -19.32 -17.05 17.89
CA SER A 106 -20.12 -16.22 18.81
C SER A 106 -19.25 -15.76 19.96
N ILE A 107 -18.96 -14.47 20.02
CA ILE A 107 -18.13 -13.87 21.07
C ILE A 107 -19.04 -13.16 22.07
N LYS A 108 -18.94 -13.54 23.35
CA LYS A 108 -19.63 -12.89 24.46
C LYS A 108 -18.65 -12.69 25.63
N PRO A 109 -18.59 -11.49 26.25
CA PRO A 109 -19.34 -10.27 25.90
C PRO A 109 -18.87 -9.65 24.57
N ASP A 110 -19.57 -8.61 24.11
CA ASP A 110 -19.16 -7.83 22.92
C ASP A 110 -17.70 -7.35 23.09
N PRO A 111 -16.79 -7.65 22.15
CA PRO A 111 -15.39 -7.27 22.26
C PRO A 111 -15.13 -5.78 21.94
N ILE A 112 -16.07 -5.07 21.29
CA ILE A 112 -15.88 -3.67 20.87
C ILE A 112 -17.07 -2.76 21.24
N PRO A 113 -17.59 -2.81 22.48
CA PRO A 113 -18.86 -2.17 22.83
C PRO A 113 -18.81 -0.64 22.68
N THR A 114 -17.70 -0.03 23.07
CA THR A 114 -17.52 1.44 22.97
C THR A 114 -17.48 1.91 21.53
N VAL A 115 -16.71 1.25 20.67
CA VAL A 115 -16.62 1.61 19.25
C VAL A 115 -17.96 1.41 18.56
N ARG A 116 -18.65 0.31 18.89
CA ARG A 116 -19.98 0.01 18.35
C ARG A 116 -21.02 1.06 18.75
N ALA A 117 -20.93 1.60 19.96
CA ALA A 117 -21.81 2.66 20.46
C ALA A 117 -21.51 4.04 19.83
N LEU A 118 -20.24 4.37 19.56
CA LEU A 118 -19.82 5.67 19.02
C LEU A 118 -19.83 5.74 17.48
N ARG A 119 -19.93 4.60 16.82
CA ARG A 119 -19.91 4.46 15.36
C ARG A 119 -21.06 5.22 14.68
N SER A 120 -20.72 6.07 13.71
CA SER A 120 -21.68 6.72 12.80
C SER A 120 -21.59 6.23 11.33
N GLY A 121 -20.76 5.22 11.05
CA GLY A 121 -20.51 4.69 9.70
C GLY A 121 -20.21 3.19 9.63
N SER A 122 -19.63 2.74 8.53
CA SER A 122 -19.26 1.33 8.33
C SER A 122 -17.94 0.97 9.02
N MET A 123 -17.87 -0.25 9.57
CA MET A 123 -16.65 -0.85 10.10
C MET A 123 -16.43 -2.19 9.40
N PHE A 124 -15.22 -2.37 8.85
CA PHE A 124 -14.85 -3.56 8.10
C PHE A 124 -14.51 -4.74 9.00
#